data_AF-B9GE97-F1
#
_entry.id   AF-B9GE97-F1
#
_cell.length_a   1.000
_cell.length_b   1.000
_cell.length_c   1.000
_cell.angle_alpha   90.00
_cell.angle_beta   90.00
_cell.angle_gamma   90.00
#
_symmetry.space_group_name_H-M   'P 1'
#
loop_
_entity.id
_entity.type
_entity.pdbx_description
1 polymer ?
#
loop_
_entity_poly.entity_id
_entity_poly.type
_entity_poly.pdbx_seq_one_letter_code
_entity_poly.pdbx_strand_id
1 'polypeptide(L)'
;MPRRLEDPAPRARGDGDGVAVAGYGRITGEILRRRWEAGGRGRRRWGRGGNFSELERMADEAWELGGKAWEEACAFTGDVDSILSRDGGGETKCPASINIGGGDGETVAFLPCGLAVGSAVTVVGTARAARAEYVEALERRGEGNGTVMVAQFAVELRGLRAVEGEEPPRILHLNPRLRGDWSHRPVLEMNTCFRMQWGKAHRCDGNPSKDDDQVDGLIKCEKWDRRDSVDSKETKTGSWLNRFIGRAKKPEMRWPYPFSEGKMFVLTIQAGIEGYHVSVGGRHVASFPHRMGFSLEDATGLAVTGGVDVHSIYATSLPKVHPSFSLQQVLEMSDRWKARPVPEEPIQVFIGIISATNHFAERMAIRKSWMQFPAIQLGNVVARFFVALSHRKEINAALKTEADYFGDVVILPFIDRYELVVLKTVAICEFGVQNVTAEYIMKCDDDTFVRLDVVLKQISVYNRTMPLYMGNLNLLHRPLRHGKWAVTYEEWPEFVYPPYANGPGYVISIDIARDIVSRHANHSLRLFKMEDVSMGMWVEDFNTTAPVQYIHSWRFCQFGCVHNYFTAHYQSPWQMLCLWNKLSSGRAHCCNYR
;
A
#
# COMPACT_ATOMS: atom_id res chain seq x y z
N MET A 1 -44.73 -56.13 -29.95
CA MET A 1 -43.94 -56.07 -28.71
C MET A 1 -42.49 -56.38 -29.09
N PRO A 2 -41.58 -55.39 -29.08
CA PRO A 2 -40.34 -55.45 -29.86
C PRO A 2 -39.17 -56.12 -29.14
N ARG A 3 -38.26 -56.64 -29.97
CA ARG A 3 -37.00 -57.33 -29.67
C ARG A 3 -35.99 -56.39 -28.96
N ARG A 4 -35.31 -56.89 -27.93
CA ARG A 4 -34.08 -56.30 -27.36
C ARG A 4 -32.87 -56.81 -28.16
N LEU A 5 -32.12 -55.89 -28.75
CA LEU A 5 -30.70 -55.97 -29.14
C LEU A 5 -30.02 -54.99 -28.17
N GLU A 6 -29.19 -55.40 -27.22
CA GLU A 6 -27.77 -55.80 -27.28
C GLU A 6 -27.02 -54.77 -26.42
N ASP A 7 -26.18 -55.23 -25.50
CA ASP A 7 -24.84 -54.68 -25.34
C ASP A 7 -23.93 -55.71 -24.65
N PRO A 8 -22.65 -55.84 -25.06
CA PRO A 8 -21.77 -56.92 -24.64
C PRO A 8 -21.02 -56.59 -23.34
N ALA A 9 -20.68 -57.64 -22.60
CA ALA A 9 -19.84 -57.58 -21.40
C ALA A 9 -18.44 -57.00 -21.71
N PRO A 10 -17.86 -56.15 -20.83
CA PRO A 10 -16.53 -55.61 -21.04
C PRO A 10 -15.47 -56.69 -20.76
N ARG A 11 -14.60 -56.89 -21.75
CA ARG A 11 -13.36 -57.69 -21.63
C ARG A 11 -12.33 -56.93 -20.79
N ALA A 12 -11.74 -57.62 -19.82
CA ALA A 12 -10.54 -57.16 -19.12
C ALA A 12 -9.31 -57.20 -20.04
N ARG A 13 -8.49 -56.14 -20.01
CA ARG A 13 -7.01 -56.17 -20.03
C ARG A 13 -6.42 -54.75 -20.01
N GLY A 14 -5.43 -54.56 -19.15
CA GLY A 14 -4.41 -53.52 -19.28
C GLY A 14 -4.21 -52.72 -18.00
N ASP A 15 -3.34 -53.21 -17.12
CA ASP A 15 -2.68 -52.36 -16.13
C ASP A 15 -2.02 -51.19 -16.86
N GLY A 16 -2.50 -49.98 -16.56
CA GLY A 16 -1.97 -48.72 -17.05
C GLY A 16 -2.15 -47.70 -15.94
N ASP A 17 -1.03 -47.16 -15.48
CA ASP A 17 -0.88 -46.25 -14.36
C ASP A 17 -2.06 -45.29 -14.16
N GLY A 18 -2.65 -45.37 -12.96
CA GLY A 18 -3.58 -44.38 -12.45
C GLY A 18 -2.89 -43.03 -12.34
N VAL A 19 -3.05 -42.18 -13.35
CA VAL A 19 -2.75 -40.75 -13.25
C VAL A 19 -3.86 -40.12 -12.41
N ALA A 20 -3.65 -40.11 -11.10
CA ALA A 20 -4.32 -39.20 -10.20
C ALA A 20 -3.92 -37.77 -10.60
N VAL A 21 -4.87 -37.01 -11.14
CA VAL A 21 -4.74 -35.58 -11.40
C VAL A 21 -4.65 -34.88 -10.05
N ALA A 22 -3.42 -34.69 -9.55
CA ALA A 22 -3.11 -33.97 -8.33
C ALA A 22 -2.05 -32.89 -8.63
N GLY A 23 -2.43 -31.62 -8.44
CA GLY A 23 -1.49 -30.50 -8.35
C GLY A 23 -1.73 -29.36 -9.34
N TYR A 24 -2.78 -28.57 -9.11
CA TYR A 24 -2.87 -27.22 -9.69
C TYR A 24 -2.01 -26.27 -8.83
N GLY A 25 -1.01 -25.65 -9.45
CA GLY A 25 0.04 -24.86 -8.79
C GLY A 25 1.44 -25.04 -9.38
N ARG A 26 1.68 -26.12 -10.15
CA ARG A 26 2.96 -26.37 -10.84
C ARG A 26 3.14 -25.64 -12.19
N ILE A 27 2.08 -25.06 -12.74
CA ILE A 27 1.99 -24.79 -14.18
C ILE A 27 2.72 -23.49 -14.62
N THR A 28 3.01 -22.53 -13.73
CA THR A 28 3.66 -21.27 -14.14
C THR A 28 5.19 -21.31 -14.12
N GLY A 29 5.83 -21.97 -13.15
CA GLY A 29 7.29 -22.01 -13.04
C GLY A 29 7.97 -22.68 -14.24
N GLU A 30 7.44 -23.82 -14.69
CA GLU A 30 8.08 -24.60 -15.75
C GLU A 30 7.76 -24.07 -17.17
N ILE A 31 6.59 -23.46 -17.39
CA ILE A 31 6.24 -22.85 -18.70
C ILE A 31 7.03 -21.54 -18.90
N LEU A 32 7.15 -20.71 -17.87
CA LEU A 32 7.93 -19.47 -17.92
C LEU A 32 9.44 -19.77 -18.01
N ARG A 33 9.93 -20.76 -17.25
CA ARG A 33 11.33 -21.24 -17.37
C ARG A 33 11.60 -21.90 -18.73
N ARG A 34 10.71 -22.74 -19.26
CA ARG A 34 10.89 -23.34 -20.61
C ARG A 34 10.87 -22.30 -21.71
N ARG A 35 10.07 -21.22 -21.61
CA ARG A 35 10.12 -20.08 -22.55
C ARG A 35 11.41 -19.27 -22.39
N TRP A 36 11.87 -19.04 -21.17
CA TRP A 36 13.15 -18.39 -20.86
C TRP A 36 14.35 -19.18 -21.42
N GLU A 37 14.38 -20.50 -21.17
CA GLU A 37 15.42 -21.42 -21.66
C GLU A 37 15.33 -21.67 -23.18
N ALA A 38 14.13 -21.74 -23.75
CA ALA A 38 13.94 -21.85 -25.21
C ALA A 38 14.35 -20.57 -25.95
N GLY A 39 14.16 -19.39 -25.34
CA GLY A 39 14.64 -18.10 -25.83
C GLY A 39 16.18 -17.97 -25.83
N GLY A 40 16.88 -18.78 -25.02
CA GLY A 40 18.34 -18.80 -24.94
C GLY A 40 19.06 -19.16 -26.26
N ARG A 41 18.44 -19.96 -27.14
CA ARG A 41 19.01 -20.28 -28.47
C ARG A 41 18.68 -19.24 -29.55
N GLY A 42 17.71 -18.36 -29.30
CA GLY A 42 17.29 -17.27 -30.19
C GLY A 42 17.97 -15.93 -29.94
N ARG A 43 18.90 -15.83 -28.97
CA ARG A 43 19.60 -14.58 -28.59
C ARG A 43 20.50 -13.96 -29.68
N ARG A 44 20.64 -14.54 -30.88
CA ARG A 44 21.49 -14.00 -31.97
C ARG A 44 20.89 -12.85 -32.77
N ARG A 45 19.66 -12.41 -32.50
CA ARG A 45 19.02 -11.30 -33.25
C ARG A 45 18.30 -10.30 -32.35
N TRP A 46 18.86 -10.03 -31.18
CA TRP A 46 18.42 -8.98 -30.27
C TRP A 46 19.28 -7.75 -30.47
N GLY A 47 18.72 -6.72 -31.12
CA GLY A 47 19.39 -5.47 -31.45
C GLY A 47 20.52 -5.65 -32.46
N ARG A 48 20.52 -4.86 -33.54
CA ARG A 48 21.81 -4.44 -34.12
C ARG A 48 22.52 -3.59 -33.05
N GLY A 49 23.18 -4.20 -32.06
CA GLY A 49 23.96 -3.45 -31.07
C GLY A 49 24.22 -4.05 -29.67
N GLY A 50 23.58 -5.15 -29.25
CA GLY A 50 23.99 -5.83 -28.00
C GLY A 50 23.86 -5.06 -26.67
N ASN A 51 23.14 -3.95 -26.60
CA ASN A 51 22.86 -3.22 -25.35
C ASN A 51 21.41 -3.44 -24.91
N PHE A 52 21.20 -4.12 -23.78
CA PHE A 52 19.92 -4.19 -23.09
C PHE A 52 19.55 -2.82 -22.50
N SER A 53 18.26 -2.50 -22.48
CA SER A 53 17.74 -1.41 -21.64
C SER A 53 17.92 -1.75 -20.15
N GLU A 54 17.91 -0.72 -19.30
CA GLU A 54 18.05 -0.91 -17.84
C GLU A 54 16.95 -1.82 -17.27
N LEU A 55 15.71 -1.63 -17.74
CA LEU A 55 14.56 -2.45 -17.33
C LEU A 55 14.73 -3.93 -17.72
N GLU A 56 15.25 -4.21 -18.91
CA GLU A 56 15.50 -5.60 -19.36
C GLU A 56 16.60 -6.27 -18.54
N ARG A 57 17.66 -5.54 -18.19
CA ARG A 57 18.71 -6.06 -17.30
C ARG A 57 18.15 -6.35 -15.90
N MET A 58 17.32 -5.46 -15.36
CA MET A 58 16.64 -5.68 -14.07
C MET A 58 15.72 -6.89 -14.13
N ALA A 59 15.00 -7.09 -15.23
CA ALA A 59 14.15 -8.25 -15.43
C ALA A 59 14.99 -9.54 -15.45
N ASP A 60 16.05 -9.61 -16.26
CA ASP A 60 16.94 -10.79 -16.37
C ASP A 60 17.52 -11.21 -15.01
N GLU A 61 18.01 -10.24 -14.23
CA GLU A 61 18.49 -10.45 -12.87
C GLU A 61 17.36 -10.96 -11.94
N ALA A 62 16.19 -10.33 -11.99
CA ALA A 62 15.06 -10.71 -11.16
C ALA A 62 14.56 -12.12 -11.45
N TRP A 63 14.56 -12.57 -12.72
CA TRP A 63 14.22 -13.94 -13.11
C TRP A 63 15.26 -14.95 -12.62
N GLU A 64 16.56 -14.63 -12.72
CA GLU A 64 17.61 -15.53 -12.22
C GLU A 64 17.49 -15.73 -10.70
N LEU A 65 17.35 -14.64 -9.95
CA LEU A 65 17.20 -14.68 -8.50
C LEU A 65 15.87 -15.32 -8.08
N GLY A 66 14.79 -15.04 -8.81
CA GLY A 66 13.47 -15.60 -8.54
C GLY A 66 13.40 -17.11 -8.80
N GLY A 67 14.12 -17.61 -9.82
CA GLY A 67 14.26 -19.06 -10.05
C GLY A 67 14.86 -19.78 -8.83
N LYS A 68 15.95 -19.23 -8.27
CA LYS A 68 16.58 -19.76 -7.05
C LYS A 68 15.64 -19.67 -5.85
N ALA A 69 14.99 -18.52 -5.66
CA ALA A 69 14.02 -18.32 -4.57
C ALA A 69 12.82 -19.28 -4.65
N TRP A 70 12.39 -19.63 -5.86
CA TRP A 70 11.31 -20.61 -6.10
C TRP A 70 11.74 -22.03 -5.72
N GLU A 71 12.92 -22.45 -6.14
CA GLU A 71 13.49 -23.76 -5.77
C GLU A 71 13.61 -23.90 -4.25
N GLU A 72 14.10 -22.86 -3.58
CA GLU A 72 14.21 -22.81 -2.12
C GLU A 72 12.83 -22.90 -1.45
N ALA A 73 11.84 -22.17 -1.94
CA ALA A 73 10.47 -22.24 -1.43
C ALA A 73 9.83 -23.64 -1.65
N CYS A 74 10.17 -24.31 -2.75
CA CYS A 74 9.70 -25.67 -3.04
C CYS A 74 10.38 -26.73 -2.18
N ALA A 75 11.65 -26.53 -1.84
CA ALA A 75 12.43 -27.43 -0.99
C ALA A 75 12.19 -27.21 0.51
N PHE A 76 11.41 -26.20 0.89
CA PHE A 76 11.16 -25.86 2.29
C PHE A 76 10.33 -26.94 3.00
N THR A 77 10.90 -27.53 4.04
CA THR A 77 10.26 -28.58 4.88
C THR A 77 10.06 -28.15 6.33
N GLY A 78 10.37 -26.90 6.67
CA GLY A 78 10.19 -26.37 8.02
C GLY A 78 8.73 -26.04 8.34
N ASP A 79 8.42 -25.86 9.62
CA ASP A 79 7.16 -25.24 10.00
C ASP A 79 7.25 -23.74 9.73
N VAL A 80 6.52 -23.27 8.72
CA VAL A 80 6.45 -21.87 8.29
C VAL A 80 6.09 -20.97 9.47
N ASP A 81 5.19 -21.41 10.35
CA ASP A 81 4.75 -20.63 11.52
C ASP A 81 5.88 -20.50 12.54
N SER A 82 6.63 -21.59 12.78
CA SER A 82 7.80 -21.58 13.67
C SER A 82 8.95 -20.71 13.15
N ILE A 83 9.06 -20.53 11.84
CA ILE A 83 10.15 -19.82 11.16
C ILE A 83 9.81 -18.33 10.93
N LEU A 84 8.54 -18.00 10.68
CA LEU A 84 8.08 -16.61 10.82
C LEU A 84 8.15 -16.14 12.29
N SER A 85 8.12 -17.08 13.24
CA SER A 85 8.43 -16.83 14.66
C SER A 85 9.92 -16.88 15.00
N ARG A 86 10.76 -17.49 14.14
CA ARG A 86 12.22 -17.67 14.30
C ARG A 86 12.89 -17.59 12.93
N ASP A 87 13.30 -16.40 12.49
CA ASP A 87 14.72 -16.05 12.35
C ASP A 87 14.91 -14.74 11.58
N GLY A 88 15.99 -14.08 11.97
CA GLY A 88 16.52 -12.84 11.45
C GLY A 88 17.67 -12.36 12.33
N GLY A 89 18.55 -13.26 12.79
CA GLY A 89 19.86 -12.91 13.36
C GLY A 89 19.80 -12.18 14.71
N GLY A 90 19.71 -12.97 15.79
CA GLY A 90 19.54 -12.50 17.17
C GLY A 90 18.05 -12.47 17.52
N GLU A 91 17.68 -13.11 18.63
CA GLU A 91 16.31 -13.09 19.15
C GLU A 91 15.76 -11.65 19.15
N THR A 92 14.95 -11.27 18.16
CA THR A 92 14.18 -10.03 18.24
C THR A 92 13.00 -10.32 19.17
N LYS A 93 13.32 -10.47 20.46
CA LYS A 93 12.33 -10.45 21.54
C LYS A 93 11.51 -9.19 21.33
N CYS A 94 10.19 -9.29 21.29
CA CYS A 94 9.31 -8.12 21.36
C CYS A 94 9.29 -7.65 22.82
N PRO A 95 10.09 -6.66 23.23
CA PRO A 95 10.07 -6.23 24.61
C PRO A 95 8.75 -5.48 24.84
N ALA A 96 8.12 -5.69 26.00
CA ALA A 96 6.92 -4.93 26.37
C ALA A 96 7.21 -3.43 26.57
N SER A 97 8.49 -3.08 26.75
CA SER A 97 8.97 -1.71 26.85
C SER A 97 10.41 -1.57 26.39
N ILE A 98 10.75 -0.43 25.79
CA ILE A 98 12.11 -0.07 25.37
C ILE A 98 12.48 1.25 26.06
N ASN A 99 13.71 1.33 26.55
CA ASN A 99 14.31 2.55 27.08
C ASN A 99 15.59 2.84 26.31
N ILE A 100 15.71 4.04 25.78
CA ILE A 100 16.87 4.49 25.01
C ILE A 100 17.40 5.76 25.66
N GLY A 101 18.70 5.71 26.00
CA GLY A 101 19.42 6.87 26.49
C GLY A 101 19.54 7.95 25.42
N GLY A 102 19.50 9.20 25.85
CA GLY A 102 19.70 10.37 24.98
C GLY A 102 21.12 10.49 24.43
N GLY A 103 21.27 11.33 23.42
CA GLY A 103 22.56 11.65 22.79
C GLY A 103 22.49 12.91 21.92
N ASP A 104 23.66 13.38 21.47
CA ASP A 104 23.75 14.52 20.57
C ASP A 104 23.44 14.10 19.12
N GLY A 105 22.33 14.60 18.56
CA GLY A 105 21.98 14.41 17.14
C GLY A 105 20.69 13.63 16.89
N GLU A 106 20.55 13.04 15.70
CA GLU A 106 19.40 12.20 15.36
C GLU A 106 19.39 10.95 16.26
N THR A 107 18.32 10.78 17.02
CA THR A 107 18.11 9.58 17.84
C THR A 107 17.15 8.66 17.13
N VAL A 108 17.61 7.47 16.75
CA VAL A 108 16.77 6.43 16.12
C VAL A 108 16.61 5.25 17.07
N ALA A 109 15.40 4.72 17.11
CA ALA A 109 14.98 3.63 17.95
C ALA A 109 14.29 2.57 17.09
N PHE A 110 14.66 1.31 17.27
CA PHE A 110 13.98 0.18 16.61
C PHE A 110 12.87 -0.36 17.52
N LEU A 111 11.66 -0.45 16.98
CA LEU A 111 10.48 -1.01 17.62
C LEU A 111 10.18 -2.35 16.93
N PRO A 112 10.76 -3.47 17.38
CA PRO A 112 10.83 -4.71 16.60
C PRO A 112 9.46 -5.28 16.20
N CYS A 113 8.42 -4.98 16.98
CA CYS A 113 7.07 -5.52 16.79
C CYS A 113 6.03 -4.42 16.55
N GLY A 114 6.50 -3.21 16.24
CA GLY A 114 5.66 -2.05 16.02
C GLY A 114 4.94 -1.57 17.27
N LEU A 115 3.79 -0.93 17.07
CA LEU A 115 2.89 -0.48 18.12
C LEU A 115 1.59 -1.30 18.09
N ALA A 116 0.85 -1.25 19.20
CA ALA A 116 -0.52 -1.73 19.31
C ALA A 116 -1.39 -0.65 19.95
N VAL A 117 -2.71 -0.85 19.95
CA VAL A 117 -3.63 0.04 20.67
C VAL A 117 -3.23 0.06 22.15
N GLY A 118 -3.08 1.25 22.71
CA GLY A 118 -2.59 1.48 24.07
C GLY A 118 -1.07 1.59 24.20
N SER A 119 -0.28 1.28 23.16
CA SER A 119 1.15 1.56 23.16
C SER A 119 1.42 3.07 23.28
N ALA A 120 2.48 3.44 23.98
CA ALA A 120 2.87 4.83 24.17
C ALA A 120 4.37 5.03 23.93
N VAL A 121 4.72 6.12 23.25
CA VAL A 121 6.09 6.58 23.04
C VAL A 121 6.26 7.93 23.72
N THR A 122 7.14 7.98 24.72
CA THR A 122 7.46 9.18 25.49
C THR A 122 8.88 9.65 25.20
N VAL A 123 9.02 10.89 24.74
CA VAL A 123 10.29 11.56 24.50
C VAL A 123 10.49 12.63 25.56
N VAL A 124 11.59 12.54 26.29
CA VAL A 124 12.06 13.57 27.23
C VAL A 124 13.21 14.29 26.58
N GLY A 125 13.10 15.60 26.38
CA GLY A 125 14.11 16.37 25.68
C GLY A 125 14.07 17.86 26.01
N THR A 126 15.10 18.58 25.58
CA THR A 126 15.17 20.05 25.62
C THR A 126 15.16 20.58 24.20
N ALA A 127 14.22 21.48 23.87
CA ALA A 127 14.23 22.10 22.54
C ALA A 127 15.41 23.09 22.44
N ARG A 128 16.19 23.00 21.37
CA ARG A 128 17.33 23.90 21.15
C ARG A 128 16.88 25.32 20.82
N ALA A 129 17.78 26.28 21.04
CA ALA A 129 17.60 27.64 20.59
C ALA A 129 17.51 27.70 19.06
N ALA A 130 16.83 28.73 18.55
CA ALA A 130 16.71 28.92 17.11
C ALA A 130 18.09 29.05 16.45
N ARG A 131 18.24 28.44 15.27
CA ARG A 131 19.45 28.54 14.43
C ARG A 131 19.14 29.26 13.12
N ALA A 132 20.14 29.93 12.56
CA ALA A 132 20.02 30.54 11.24
C ALA A 132 20.02 29.45 10.16
N GLU A 133 19.00 29.44 9.30
CA GLU A 133 18.92 28.60 8.11
C GLU A 133 18.69 29.48 6.88
N TYR A 134 19.34 29.13 5.77
CA TYR A 134 19.19 29.83 4.50
C TYR A 134 18.10 29.15 3.67
N VAL A 135 17.13 29.94 3.20
CA VAL A 135 15.98 29.51 2.40
C VAL A 135 15.95 30.33 1.11
N GLU A 136 16.40 29.70 0.03
CA GLU A 136 16.53 30.33 -1.30
C GLU A 136 15.20 30.96 -1.81
N ALA A 137 14.06 30.36 -1.46
CA ALA A 137 12.75 30.87 -1.83
C ALA A 137 12.40 32.24 -1.22
N LEU A 138 12.98 32.59 -0.06
CA LEU A 138 12.76 33.90 0.58
C LEU A 138 13.60 34.99 -0.09
N GLU A 139 14.84 34.67 -0.47
CA GLU A 139 15.68 35.59 -1.23
C GLU A 139 15.06 35.89 -2.61
N ARG A 140 14.54 34.87 -3.31
CA ARG A 140 13.84 35.05 -4.59
C ARG A 140 12.56 35.90 -4.48
N ARG A 141 11.94 35.97 -3.29
CA ARG A 141 10.76 36.81 -3.02
C ARG A 141 11.11 38.24 -2.61
N GLY A 142 12.40 38.56 -2.41
CA GLY A 142 12.85 39.88 -1.99
C GLY A 142 12.64 40.18 -0.50
N GLU A 143 12.25 39.19 0.31
CA GLU A 143 12.08 39.33 1.75
C GLU A 143 13.42 39.03 2.47
N GLY A 144 14.34 39.99 2.42
CA GLY A 144 15.63 39.92 3.13
C GLY A 144 16.70 39.06 2.46
N ASN A 145 17.75 38.70 3.22
CA ASN A 145 18.94 37.98 2.72
C ASN A 145 18.76 36.44 2.64
N GLY A 146 17.52 35.97 2.60
CA GLY A 146 17.19 34.54 2.61
C GLY A 146 17.44 33.80 3.92
N THR A 147 17.95 34.45 4.97
CA THR A 147 18.26 33.78 6.25
C THR A 147 17.14 33.93 7.27
N VAL A 148 16.66 32.82 7.85
CA VAL A 148 15.61 32.81 8.87
C VAL A 148 16.04 32.04 10.12
N MET A 149 15.58 32.50 11.29
CA MET A 149 15.80 31.81 12.56
C MET A 149 14.78 30.71 12.74
N VAL A 150 15.23 29.46 12.66
CA VAL A 150 14.39 28.26 12.73
C VAL A 150 14.60 27.58 14.07
N ALA A 151 13.51 27.34 14.80
CA ALA A 151 13.46 26.46 15.96
C ALA A 151 12.35 25.43 15.74
N GLN A 152 12.72 24.20 15.40
CA GLN A 152 11.80 23.09 15.20
C GLN A 152 12.52 21.76 15.40
N PHE A 153 11.76 20.74 15.73
CA PHE A 153 12.22 19.35 15.76
C PHE A 153 11.10 18.44 15.27
N ALA A 154 11.41 17.18 15.00
CA ALA A 154 10.43 16.19 14.60
C ALA A 154 10.55 14.91 15.44
N VAL A 155 9.41 14.29 15.70
CA VAL A 155 9.29 12.94 16.25
C VAL A 155 8.48 12.12 15.25
N GLU A 156 9.09 11.06 14.74
CA GLU A 156 8.54 10.29 13.64
C GLU A 156 8.38 8.82 14.01
N LEU A 157 7.20 8.26 13.76
CA LEU A 157 6.99 6.82 13.68
C LEU A 157 7.23 6.39 12.23
N ARG A 158 8.22 5.54 12.00
CA ARG A 158 8.71 5.12 10.68
C ARG A 158 8.42 3.65 10.42
N GLY A 159 8.14 3.30 9.17
CA GLY A 159 8.05 1.91 8.71
C GLY A 159 9.37 1.40 8.15
N LEU A 160 10.32 1.03 9.01
CA LEU A 160 11.69 0.67 8.62
C LEU A 160 11.80 -0.63 7.80
N ARG A 161 10.71 -1.40 7.66
CA ARG A 161 10.65 -2.66 6.91
C ARG A 161 10.07 -2.50 5.49
N ALA A 162 9.89 -1.28 5.01
CA ALA A 162 9.44 -1.01 3.65
C ALA A 162 10.52 -1.39 2.60
N VAL A 163 10.05 -1.72 1.40
CA VAL A 163 10.77 -2.24 0.22
C VAL A 163 12.16 -1.59 0.01
N GLU A 164 13.18 -2.40 -0.30
CA GLU A 164 14.52 -1.92 -0.66
C GLU A 164 14.44 -0.88 -1.80
N GLY A 165 15.03 0.31 -1.59
CA GLY A 165 15.10 1.38 -2.59
C GLY A 165 14.22 2.62 -2.32
N GLU A 166 13.30 2.58 -1.35
CA GLU A 166 12.51 3.76 -0.90
C GLU A 166 12.96 4.25 0.49
N GLU A 167 12.85 5.55 0.78
CA GLU A 167 13.02 6.01 2.16
C GLU A 167 11.89 5.42 3.03
N PRO A 168 12.17 5.10 4.31
CA PRO A 168 11.14 4.57 5.20
C PRO A 168 9.91 5.47 5.24
N PRO A 169 8.70 4.93 5.09
CA PRO A 169 7.48 5.71 5.24
C PRO A 169 7.38 6.34 6.63
N ARG A 170 6.79 7.53 6.70
CA ARG A 170 6.52 8.24 7.96
C ARG A 170 5.06 8.02 8.29
N ILE A 171 4.79 7.04 9.15
CA ILE A 171 3.44 6.66 9.58
C ILE A 171 2.81 7.82 10.35
N LEU A 172 3.59 8.42 11.24
CA LEU A 172 3.30 9.68 11.89
C LEU A 172 4.55 10.55 11.83
N HIS A 173 4.43 11.76 11.31
CA HIS A 173 5.41 12.82 11.39
C HIS A 173 4.83 13.92 12.28
N LEU A 174 5.32 14.03 13.51
CA LEU A 174 4.97 15.09 14.44
C LEU A 174 6.08 16.14 14.46
N ASN A 175 5.79 17.35 14.01
CA ASN A 175 6.76 18.42 13.88
C ASN A 175 6.32 19.67 14.66
N PRO A 176 6.77 19.80 15.93
CA PRO A 176 6.64 21.04 16.67
C PRO A 176 7.54 22.13 16.07
N ARG A 177 6.93 23.22 15.60
CA ARG A 177 7.63 24.42 15.11
C ARG A 177 7.47 25.52 16.14
N LEU A 178 8.56 25.89 16.82
CA LEU A 178 8.53 26.86 17.93
C LEU A 178 8.49 28.31 17.44
N ARG A 179 9.13 28.60 16.29
CA ARG A 179 9.05 29.90 15.61
C ARG A 179 8.08 29.93 14.42
N GLY A 180 7.42 28.81 14.16
CA GLY A 180 6.48 28.67 13.05
C GLY A 180 7.16 28.54 11.69
N ASP A 181 6.33 28.66 10.66
CA ASP A 181 6.67 28.62 9.24
C ASP A 181 6.22 29.94 8.61
N TRP A 182 7.03 31.00 8.72
CA TRP A 182 6.72 32.35 8.20
C TRP A 182 5.63 33.13 8.93
N SER A 183 4.70 32.48 9.63
CA SER A 183 3.69 33.15 10.47
C SER A 183 4.28 33.79 11.74
N HIS A 184 5.55 33.49 12.06
CA HIS A 184 6.23 33.80 13.32
C HIS A 184 5.52 33.26 14.57
N ARG A 185 4.54 32.36 14.40
CA ARG A 185 3.72 31.78 15.47
C ARG A 185 4.05 30.30 15.64
N PRO A 186 4.12 29.79 16.87
CA PRO A 186 4.31 28.37 17.08
C PRO A 186 3.16 27.55 16.48
N VAL A 187 3.47 26.44 15.82
CA VAL A 187 2.49 25.52 15.24
C VAL A 187 2.93 24.09 15.48
N LEU A 188 1.98 23.23 15.81
CA LEU A 188 2.18 21.79 15.84
C LEU A 188 1.66 21.20 14.53
N GLU A 189 2.57 20.68 13.71
CA GLU A 189 2.21 20.03 12.45
C GLU A 189 2.28 18.51 12.59
N MET A 190 1.27 17.82 12.07
CA MET A 190 1.19 16.36 12.02
C MET A 190 0.85 15.91 10.61
N ASN A 191 1.58 14.93 10.09
CA ASN A 191 1.33 14.39 8.76
C ASN A 191 1.76 12.92 8.65
N THR A 192 1.48 12.32 7.51
CA THR A 192 1.92 10.97 7.13
C THR A 192 2.53 11.05 5.74
N CYS A 193 3.63 10.34 5.52
CA CYS A 193 4.27 10.16 4.22
C CYS A 193 4.24 8.68 3.84
N PHE A 194 3.45 8.33 2.84
CA PHE A 194 3.36 6.97 2.30
C PHE A 194 3.91 6.95 0.89
N ARG A 195 4.79 5.99 0.57
CA ARG A 195 5.38 5.84 -0.77
C ARG A 195 5.93 7.18 -1.30
N MET A 196 6.66 7.90 -0.46
CA MET A 196 7.23 9.24 -0.73
C MET A 196 6.21 10.36 -1.03
N GLN A 197 4.92 10.15 -0.73
CA GLN A 197 3.87 11.15 -0.89
C GLN A 197 3.36 11.60 0.47
N TRP A 198 3.51 12.90 0.75
CA TRP A 198 2.91 13.53 1.92
C TRP A 198 1.40 13.68 1.76
N GLY A 199 0.66 13.27 2.79
CA GLY A 199 -0.76 13.58 2.90
C GLY A 199 -1.01 15.06 3.18
N LYS A 200 -2.28 15.44 3.34
CA LYS A 200 -2.68 16.79 3.75
C LYS A 200 -2.17 17.08 5.17
N ALA A 201 -1.33 18.10 5.38
CA ALA A 201 -0.85 18.42 6.74
C ALA A 201 -2.01 18.78 7.68
N HIS A 202 -2.00 18.21 8.90
CA HIS A 202 -2.89 18.59 9.99
C HIS A 202 -2.14 19.55 10.91
N ARG A 203 -2.69 20.73 11.18
CA ARG A 203 -1.96 21.83 11.80
C ARG A 203 -2.76 22.43 12.93
N CYS A 204 -2.20 22.40 14.14
CA CYS A 204 -2.77 23.04 15.31
C CYS A 204 -2.02 24.35 15.57
N ASP A 205 -2.72 25.47 15.45
CA ASP A 205 -2.21 26.84 15.54
C ASP A 205 -2.64 27.57 16.84
N GLY A 206 -3.33 26.85 17.71
CA GLY A 206 -3.86 27.34 18.99
C GLY A 206 -5.37 27.58 19.00
N ASN A 207 -6.05 27.44 17.86
CA ASN A 207 -7.50 27.36 17.83
C ASN A 207 -7.96 25.91 18.08
N PRO A 208 -8.97 25.69 18.94
CA PRO A 208 -9.49 24.35 19.15
C PRO A 208 -10.23 23.85 17.91
N SER A 209 -10.11 22.56 17.61
CA SER A 209 -10.97 21.91 16.60
C SER A 209 -12.42 21.83 17.10
N LYS A 210 -13.37 21.67 16.17
CA LYS A 210 -14.79 21.53 16.52
C LYS A 210 -15.07 20.20 17.22
N ASP A 211 -16.14 20.15 18.02
CA ASP A 211 -16.51 18.97 18.83
C ASP A 211 -16.91 17.75 17.98
N ASP A 212 -17.38 17.94 16.75
CA ASP A 212 -17.68 16.87 15.79
C ASP A 212 -16.43 16.26 15.13
N ASP A 213 -15.27 16.89 15.32
CA ASP A 213 -13.99 16.55 14.69
C ASP A 213 -13.04 15.87 15.69
N GLN A 214 -13.55 14.84 16.38
CA GLN A 214 -12.83 14.06 17.39
C GLN A 214 -12.19 12.79 16.84
N VAL A 215 -11.21 12.26 17.58
CA VAL A 215 -10.53 10.98 17.39
C VAL A 215 -10.52 10.28 18.73
N ASP A 216 -11.13 9.10 18.84
CA ASP A 216 -11.30 8.37 20.11
C ASP A 216 -11.95 9.22 21.23
N GLY A 217 -12.84 10.15 20.85
CA GLY A 217 -13.49 11.08 21.77
C GLY A 217 -12.63 12.27 22.22
N LEU A 218 -11.41 12.42 21.69
CA LEU A 218 -10.50 13.55 21.94
C LEU A 218 -10.46 14.50 20.74
N ILE A 219 -10.39 15.80 21.00
CA ILE A 219 -10.33 16.82 19.95
C ILE A 219 -9.00 16.78 19.19
N LYS A 220 -9.01 17.09 17.89
CA LYS A 220 -7.81 17.08 17.06
C LYS A 220 -6.79 18.16 17.43
N CYS A 221 -7.25 19.35 17.80
CA CYS A 221 -6.39 20.44 18.26
C CYS A 221 -6.94 21.05 19.54
N GLU A 222 -6.11 21.15 20.57
CA GLU A 222 -6.43 21.89 21.79
C GLU A 222 -6.26 23.40 21.62
N LYS A 223 -6.95 24.16 22.47
CA LYS A 223 -6.77 25.61 22.55
C LYS A 223 -5.51 25.95 23.36
N TRP A 224 -4.65 26.81 22.81
CA TRP A 224 -3.52 27.38 23.55
C TRP A 224 -3.33 28.86 23.26
N ASP A 225 -2.62 29.53 24.15
CA ASP A 225 -2.49 30.97 24.17
C ASP A 225 -1.65 31.48 23.00
N ARG A 226 -2.16 32.53 22.36
CA ARG A 226 -1.54 33.22 21.23
C ARG A 226 -0.92 34.47 21.82
N ARG A 227 0.42 34.60 21.78
CA ARG A 227 1.18 35.74 22.37
C ARG A 227 0.75 37.15 21.92
N ASP A 228 -0.28 37.30 21.09
CA ASP A 228 -0.87 38.57 20.71
C ASP A 228 -1.87 39.12 21.75
N SER A 229 -2.30 38.36 22.76
CA SER A 229 -2.99 38.98 23.90
C SER A 229 -1.97 39.53 24.88
N VAL A 230 -1.48 40.74 24.59
CA VAL A 230 -0.83 41.59 25.59
C VAL A 230 -1.88 41.96 26.63
N ASP A 231 -2.08 41.12 27.63
CA ASP A 231 -2.46 41.60 28.95
C ASP A 231 -1.19 41.64 29.78
N SER A 232 -0.63 42.84 29.84
CA SER A 232 0.55 43.21 30.63
C SER A 232 0.22 43.12 32.13
N LYS A 233 0.08 41.90 32.67
CA LYS A 233 -0.11 41.68 34.12
C LYS A 233 0.10 40.23 34.57
N GLU A 234 1.23 39.60 34.22
CA GLU A 234 1.69 38.41 34.96
C GLU A 234 3.06 38.65 35.61
N THR A 235 3.01 39.31 36.77
CA THR A 235 3.86 38.94 37.88
C THR A 235 2.95 38.56 39.05
N LYS A 236 3.25 37.41 39.70
CA LYS A 236 2.66 36.87 40.95
C LYS A 236 1.59 35.77 40.80
N THR A 237 2.06 34.56 40.48
CA THR A 237 1.33 33.28 40.55
C THR A 237 0.85 32.87 41.96
N GLY A 238 1.24 33.56 43.03
CA GLY A 238 0.87 33.17 44.41
C GLY A 238 -0.41 33.80 44.98
N SER A 239 -0.89 34.95 44.46
CA SER A 239 -1.96 35.73 45.12
C SER A 239 -3.37 35.52 44.53
N TRP A 240 -3.46 34.92 43.34
CA TRP A 240 -4.72 34.78 42.61
C TRP A 240 -5.55 33.56 43.07
N LEU A 241 -4.90 32.46 43.48
CA LEU A 241 -5.56 31.19 43.83
C LEU A 241 -6.55 31.31 45.01
N ASN A 242 -6.33 32.22 45.95
CA ASN A 242 -7.25 32.45 47.08
C ASN A 242 -8.54 33.20 46.70
N ARG A 243 -8.66 33.72 45.47
CA ARG A 243 -9.85 34.45 45.01
C ARG A 243 -10.90 33.58 44.30
N PHE A 244 -10.69 32.26 44.21
CA PHE A 244 -11.55 31.35 43.42
C PHE A 244 -12.37 30.36 44.25
N ILE A 245 -12.36 30.47 45.58
CA ILE A 245 -13.29 29.73 46.42
C ILE A 245 -14.67 30.37 46.28
N GLY A 246 -15.55 29.76 45.46
CA GLY A 246 -16.98 30.11 45.40
C GLY A 246 -17.56 30.62 44.05
N ARG A 247 -16.84 30.60 42.92
CA ARG A 247 -17.43 30.97 41.60
C ARG A 247 -17.92 29.73 40.82
N ALA A 248 -19.16 29.81 40.31
CA ALA A 248 -19.85 28.74 39.57
C ALA A 248 -19.32 28.48 38.14
N LYS A 249 -18.51 29.38 37.57
CA LYS A 249 -17.77 29.15 36.33
C LYS A 249 -16.31 29.55 36.53
N LYS A 250 -15.43 28.55 36.59
CA LYS A 250 -13.98 28.77 36.50
C LYS A 250 -13.67 29.34 35.11
N PRO A 251 -12.81 30.37 34.99
CA PRO A 251 -12.39 30.87 33.69
C PRO A 251 -11.70 29.75 32.89
N GLU A 252 -11.92 29.75 31.57
CA GLU A 252 -11.34 28.78 30.64
C GLU A 252 -9.80 28.87 30.74
N MET A 253 -9.17 27.82 31.25
CA MET A 253 -7.74 27.77 31.53
C MET A 253 -6.96 27.82 30.20
N ARG A 254 -6.37 28.97 29.88
CA ARG A 254 -5.55 29.14 28.67
C ARG A 254 -4.12 28.77 28.96
N TRP A 255 -3.59 27.83 28.19
CA TRP A 255 -2.24 27.32 28.39
C TRP A 255 -1.32 27.78 27.27
N PRO A 256 -0.04 28.07 27.53
CA PRO A 256 0.91 28.42 26.47
C PRO A 256 1.18 27.23 25.55
N TYR A 257 1.74 27.53 24.37
CA TYR A 257 2.27 26.52 23.45
C TYR A 257 3.23 25.58 24.22
N PRO A 258 3.08 24.25 24.08
CA PRO A 258 3.72 23.28 24.98
C PRO A 258 5.24 23.17 24.86
N PHE A 259 5.86 23.79 23.84
CA PHE A 259 7.30 23.76 23.62
C PHE A 259 7.90 25.16 23.69
N SER A 260 9.12 25.27 24.20
CA SER A 260 9.85 26.55 24.30
C SER A 260 11.35 26.31 24.18
N GLU A 261 12.04 27.22 23.51
CA GLU A 261 13.51 27.19 23.33
C GLU A 261 14.19 27.11 24.72
N GLY A 262 15.16 26.20 24.85
CA GLY A 262 15.94 25.97 26.07
C GLY A 262 15.18 25.31 27.23
N LYS A 263 13.90 24.95 27.07
CA LYS A 263 13.10 24.30 28.11
C LYS A 263 12.94 22.80 27.87
N MET A 264 12.98 22.05 28.96
CA MET A 264 12.68 20.62 28.95
C MET A 264 11.19 20.38 28.73
N PHE A 265 10.87 19.31 28.01
CA PHE A 265 9.50 18.83 27.81
C PHE A 265 9.44 17.31 27.98
N VAL A 266 8.22 16.82 28.27
CA VAL A 266 7.87 15.40 28.25
C VAL A 266 6.74 15.24 27.25
N LEU A 267 7.05 14.74 26.07
CA LEU A 267 6.10 14.51 24.97
C LEU A 267 5.72 13.03 24.98
N THR A 268 4.43 12.70 24.97
CA THR A 268 3.93 11.34 24.86
C THR A 268 2.99 11.23 23.66
N ILE A 269 3.24 10.24 22.81
CA ILE A 269 2.37 9.84 21.69
C ILE A 269 1.75 8.51 22.08
N GLN A 270 0.43 8.47 22.23
CA GLN A 270 -0.32 7.26 22.57
C GLN A 270 -1.10 6.77 21.36
N ALA A 271 -1.01 5.48 21.04
CA ALA A 271 -1.80 4.85 20.00
C ALA A 271 -3.21 4.53 20.52
N GLY A 272 -4.22 5.22 20.00
CA GLY A 272 -5.64 4.94 20.20
C GLY A 272 -6.21 4.01 19.11
N ILE A 273 -7.53 3.81 19.14
CA ILE A 273 -8.24 2.94 18.19
C ILE A 273 -8.41 3.67 16.85
N GLU A 274 -8.75 4.96 16.88
CA GLU A 274 -9.00 5.79 15.71
C GLU A 274 -7.80 6.67 15.33
N GLY A 275 -6.85 6.92 16.23
CA GLY A 275 -5.64 7.69 15.90
C GLY A 275 -4.55 7.72 16.96
N TYR A 276 -3.61 8.65 16.79
CA TYR A 276 -2.54 8.95 17.74
C TYR A 276 -2.90 10.17 18.59
N HIS A 277 -2.69 10.09 19.90
CA HIS A 277 -2.95 11.17 20.84
C HIS A 277 -1.64 11.72 21.40
N VAL A 278 -1.44 13.01 21.23
CA VAL A 278 -0.24 13.74 21.62
C VAL A 278 -0.51 14.47 22.92
N SER A 279 0.29 14.18 23.94
CA SER A 279 0.27 14.84 25.23
C SER A 279 1.64 15.43 25.58
N VAL A 280 1.68 16.62 26.17
CA VAL A 280 2.92 17.25 26.64
C VAL A 280 2.77 17.65 28.10
N GLY A 281 3.72 17.23 28.94
CA GLY A 281 3.65 17.44 30.40
C GLY A 281 2.43 16.78 31.05
N GLY A 282 1.95 15.67 30.46
CA GLY A 282 0.75 14.95 30.92
C GLY A 282 -0.58 15.57 30.48
N ARG A 283 -0.58 16.68 29.74
CA ARG A 283 -1.78 17.28 29.18
C ARG A 283 -1.92 16.91 27.71
N HIS A 284 -3.10 16.49 27.29
CA HIS A 284 -3.44 16.33 25.87
C HIS A 284 -3.26 17.66 25.12
N VAL A 285 -2.77 17.59 23.89
CA VAL A 285 -2.43 18.75 23.03
C VAL A 285 -3.06 18.61 21.65
N ALA A 286 -3.04 17.42 21.08
CA ALA A 286 -3.59 17.18 19.75
C ALA A 286 -3.86 15.69 19.52
N SER A 287 -4.82 15.40 18.67
CA SER A 287 -5.11 14.05 18.19
C SER A 287 -5.00 13.99 16.67
N PHE A 288 -4.38 12.94 16.16
CA PHE A 288 -4.17 12.74 14.72
C PHE A 288 -4.78 11.41 14.30
N PRO A 289 -5.81 11.40 13.42
CA PRO A 289 -6.44 10.16 13.00
C PRO A 289 -5.45 9.28 12.23
N HIS A 290 -5.56 7.97 12.40
CA HIS A 290 -4.78 7.00 11.60
C HIS A 290 -5.02 7.25 10.12
N ARG A 291 -3.95 7.27 9.33
CA ARG A 291 -4.03 7.49 7.87
C ARG A 291 -3.81 6.20 7.10
N MET A 292 -4.44 6.13 5.93
CA MET A 292 -4.45 4.95 5.07
C MET A 292 -3.02 4.55 4.66
N GLY A 293 -2.80 3.24 4.53
CA GLY A 293 -1.52 2.66 4.09
C GLY A 293 -0.62 2.11 5.20
N PHE A 294 -1.01 2.27 6.48
CA PHE A 294 -0.25 1.76 7.62
C PHE A 294 -1.15 1.22 8.73
N SER A 295 -0.70 0.13 9.33
CA SER A 295 -1.12 -0.37 10.63
C SER A 295 -0.22 0.18 11.73
N LEU A 296 -0.67 0.07 12.99
CA LEU A 296 0.18 0.40 14.15
C LEU A 296 1.46 -0.45 14.19
N GLU A 297 1.38 -1.67 13.66
CA GLU A 297 2.46 -2.65 13.63
C GLU A 297 3.57 -2.25 12.65
N ASP A 298 3.22 -1.48 11.62
CA ASP A 298 4.20 -1.00 10.65
C ASP A 298 5.17 0.00 11.29
N ALA A 299 4.82 0.61 12.42
CA ALA A 299 5.63 1.57 13.18
C ALA A 299 6.82 0.92 13.89
N THR A 300 7.69 0.33 13.09
CA THR A 300 8.87 -0.43 13.48
C THR A 300 10.09 0.42 13.76
N GLY A 301 10.02 1.71 13.46
CA GLY A 301 11.04 2.70 13.80
C GLY A 301 10.46 3.90 14.51
N LEU A 302 11.29 4.50 15.33
CA LEU A 302 11.06 5.80 15.91
C LEU A 302 12.31 6.65 15.63
N ALA A 303 12.11 7.89 15.21
CA ALA A 303 13.21 8.82 14.99
C ALA A 303 12.88 10.20 15.58
N VAL A 304 13.85 10.78 16.26
CA VAL A 304 13.78 12.16 16.77
C VAL A 304 14.89 12.97 16.11
N THR A 305 14.51 14.00 15.36
CA THR A 305 15.40 14.79 14.52
C THR A 305 15.21 16.30 14.71
N GLY A 306 16.16 17.10 14.23
CA GLY A 306 16.10 18.56 14.27
C GLY A 306 16.67 19.18 15.55
N GLY A 307 16.16 20.35 15.94
CA GLY A 307 16.69 21.16 17.04
C GLY A 307 16.22 20.70 18.42
N VAL A 308 16.62 19.50 18.85
CA VAL A 308 16.27 18.94 20.15
C VAL A 308 17.44 18.16 20.75
N ASP A 309 17.68 18.35 22.04
CA ASP A 309 18.56 17.52 22.86
C ASP A 309 17.70 16.45 23.52
N VAL A 310 17.82 15.20 23.06
CA VAL A 310 17.06 14.07 23.61
C VAL A 310 17.76 13.61 24.88
N HIS A 311 17.02 13.54 25.99
CA HIS A 311 17.53 13.00 27.27
C HIS A 311 17.22 11.51 27.41
N SER A 312 16.01 11.11 27.06
CA SER A 312 15.58 9.71 27.08
C SER A 312 14.33 9.50 26.24
N ILE A 313 14.17 8.27 25.76
CA ILE A 313 12.98 7.81 25.05
C ILE A 313 12.48 6.53 25.71
N TYR A 314 11.19 6.50 26.02
CA TYR A 314 10.50 5.33 26.55
C TYR A 314 9.42 4.90 25.56
N ALA A 315 9.42 3.66 25.13
CA ALA A 315 8.29 3.05 24.46
C ALA A 315 7.71 1.99 25.39
N THR A 316 6.42 2.05 25.69
CA THR A 316 5.75 1.19 26.68
C THR A 316 4.46 0.60 26.12
N SER A 317 3.97 -0.45 26.79
CA SER A 317 2.80 -1.20 26.36
C SER A 317 2.93 -1.68 24.91
N LEU A 318 4.15 -2.04 24.51
CA LEU A 318 4.45 -2.55 23.18
C LEU A 318 3.89 -3.97 23.02
N PRO A 319 3.48 -4.35 21.80
CA PRO A 319 3.01 -5.70 21.54
C PRO A 319 4.12 -6.72 21.83
N LYS A 320 3.75 -7.81 22.52
CA LYS A 320 4.68 -8.91 22.81
C LYS A 320 4.85 -9.90 21.64
N VAL A 321 4.06 -9.72 20.59
CA VAL A 321 4.05 -10.52 19.36
C VAL A 321 3.78 -9.57 18.21
N HIS A 322 4.53 -9.66 17.11
CA HIS A 322 4.26 -8.87 15.91
C HIS A 322 3.10 -9.52 15.13
N PRO A 323 1.98 -8.82 14.84
CA PRO A 323 0.81 -9.49 14.25
C PRO A 323 0.99 -9.90 12.78
N SER A 324 1.87 -9.25 12.02
CA SER A 324 2.30 -9.74 10.70
C SER A 324 3.12 -11.06 10.69
N PHE A 325 3.41 -11.66 11.85
CA PHE A 325 4.21 -12.90 11.95
C PHE A 325 3.44 -14.11 12.47
N SER A 326 2.13 -14.00 12.70
CA SER A 326 1.27 -15.17 12.84
C SER A 326 0.38 -15.30 11.63
N LEU A 327 0.76 -16.14 10.66
CA LEU A 327 -0.11 -16.50 9.54
C LEU A 327 -1.47 -17.01 10.06
N GLN A 328 -1.50 -17.68 11.21
CA GLN A 328 -2.73 -18.15 11.85
C GLN A 328 -3.67 -17.02 12.29
N GLN A 329 -3.16 -15.83 12.62
CA GLN A 329 -3.98 -14.67 12.97
C GLN A 329 -4.49 -13.91 11.73
N VAL A 330 -3.70 -13.89 10.65
CA VAL A 330 -4.02 -13.14 9.43
C VAL A 330 -4.82 -13.99 8.43
N LEU A 331 -4.40 -15.23 8.17
CA LEU A 331 -5.02 -16.16 7.24
C LEU A 331 -6.03 -17.04 7.95
N GLU A 332 -7.29 -16.90 7.55
CA GLU A 332 -8.33 -17.81 7.98
C GLU A 332 -8.36 -19.02 7.03
N MET A 333 -7.65 -20.08 7.39
CA MET A 333 -7.55 -21.31 6.59
C MET A 333 -8.87 -22.10 6.61
N SER A 334 -9.83 -21.68 5.78
CA SER A 334 -11.16 -22.29 5.68
C SER A 334 -11.51 -22.59 4.22
N ASP A 335 -12.13 -23.75 3.97
CA ASP A 335 -12.57 -24.17 2.63
C ASP A 335 -13.54 -23.18 1.98
N ARG A 336 -14.28 -22.39 2.78
CA ARG A 336 -15.21 -21.37 2.28
C ARG A 336 -14.54 -20.27 1.47
N TRP A 337 -13.23 -20.10 1.64
CA TRP A 337 -12.43 -19.08 0.93
C TRP A 337 -11.59 -19.66 -0.20
N LYS A 338 -11.64 -20.98 -0.43
CA LYS A 338 -10.89 -21.59 -1.54
C LYS A 338 -11.46 -21.15 -2.88
N ALA A 339 -10.56 -20.91 -3.82
CA ALA A 339 -10.90 -20.62 -5.19
C ALA A 339 -11.56 -21.83 -5.84
N ARG A 340 -12.55 -21.58 -6.70
CA ARG A 340 -13.04 -22.61 -7.60
C ARG A 340 -11.96 -22.95 -8.64
N PRO A 341 -11.92 -24.21 -9.11
CA PRO A 341 -11.17 -24.57 -10.30
C PRO A 341 -11.55 -23.64 -11.46
N VAL A 342 -10.59 -23.34 -12.32
CA VAL A 342 -10.84 -22.53 -13.52
C VAL A 342 -11.81 -23.31 -14.42
N PRO A 343 -12.94 -22.71 -14.83
CA PRO A 343 -13.87 -23.37 -15.74
C PRO A 343 -13.22 -23.65 -17.11
N GLU A 344 -13.58 -24.79 -17.71
CA GLU A 344 -13.22 -25.09 -19.11
C GLU A 344 -14.08 -24.28 -20.09
N GLU A 345 -15.29 -23.92 -19.69
CA GLU A 345 -16.20 -23.10 -20.47
C GLU A 345 -15.78 -21.61 -20.49
N PRO A 346 -16.13 -20.86 -21.54
CA PRO A 346 -15.87 -19.44 -21.60
C PRO A 346 -16.52 -18.67 -20.44
N ILE A 347 -15.77 -17.74 -19.85
CA ILE A 347 -16.25 -16.88 -18.77
C ILE A 347 -16.36 -15.44 -19.24
N GLN A 348 -17.17 -14.63 -18.54
CA GLN A 348 -17.35 -13.24 -18.93
C GLN A 348 -16.11 -12.39 -18.62
N VAL A 349 -15.56 -12.51 -17.41
CA VAL A 349 -14.42 -11.67 -16.97
C VAL A 349 -13.39 -12.49 -16.21
N PHE A 350 -12.12 -12.34 -16.57
CA PHE A 350 -10.99 -12.72 -15.74
C PHE A 350 -10.45 -11.49 -14.99
N ILE A 351 -10.22 -11.60 -13.69
CA ILE A 351 -9.67 -10.53 -12.85
C ILE A 351 -8.28 -10.92 -12.37
N GLY A 352 -7.26 -10.19 -12.82
CA GLY A 352 -5.90 -10.27 -12.31
C GLY A 352 -5.67 -9.23 -11.22
N ILE A 353 -5.35 -9.68 -10.01
CA ILE A 353 -5.10 -8.82 -8.84
C ILE A 353 -3.60 -8.77 -8.59
N ILE A 354 -2.96 -7.62 -8.77
CA ILE A 354 -1.55 -7.45 -8.44
C ILE A 354 -1.39 -7.42 -6.91
N SER A 355 -0.50 -8.25 -6.37
CA SER A 355 -0.21 -8.31 -4.94
C SER A 355 1.29 -8.56 -4.69
N ALA A 356 1.72 -8.42 -3.44
CA ALA A 356 3.11 -8.63 -3.01
C ALA A 356 3.24 -9.81 -2.04
N THR A 357 4.44 -10.39 -1.92
CA THR A 357 4.67 -11.65 -1.18
C THR A 357 4.12 -11.61 0.26
N ASN A 358 4.28 -10.47 0.97
CA ASN A 358 3.88 -10.26 2.36
C ASN A 358 2.45 -9.72 2.56
N HIS A 359 1.68 -9.46 1.49
CA HIS A 359 0.33 -8.89 1.58
C HIS A 359 -0.76 -9.93 1.91
N PHE A 360 -0.52 -10.75 2.94
CA PHE A 360 -1.45 -11.83 3.33
C PHE A 360 -2.81 -11.28 3.82
N ALA A 361 -2.80 -10.15 4.52
CA ALA A 361 -3.99 -9.55 5.10
C ALA A 361 -4.90 -8.92 4.03
N GLU A 362 -4.30 -8.28 3.03
CA GLU A 362 -4.94 -7.68 1.88
C GLU A 362 -5.65 -8.77 1.06
N ARG A 363 -4.92 -9.84 0.71
CA ARG A 363 -5.50 -11.00 0.00
C ARG A 363 -6.64 -11.63 0.79
N MET A 364 -6.46 -11.85 2.10
CA MET A 364 -7.52 -12.41 2.94
C MET A 364 -8.74 -11.48 3.04
N ALA A 365 -8.54 -10.16 3.14
CA ALA A 365 -9.64 -9.21 3.15
C ALA A 365 -10.41 -9.20 1.84
N ILE A 366 -9.72 -9.29 0.70
CA ILE A 366 -10.34 -9.43 -0.62
C ILE A 366 -11.16 -10.73 -0.70
N ARG A 367 -10.59 -11.87 -0.28
CA ARG A 367 -11.29 -13.16 -0.19
C ARG A 367 -12.58 -13.04 0.64
N LYS A 368 -12.52 -12.36 1.79
CA LYS A 368 -13.67 -12.16 2.70
C LYS A 368 -14.68 -11.11 2.23
N SER A 369 -14.35 -10.31 1.23
CA SER A 369 -15.15 -9.17 0.76
C SER A 369 -15.64 -9.39 -0.67
N TRP A 370 -15.18 -8.59 -1.62
CA TRP A 370 -15.76 -8.55 -2.96
C TRP A 370 -15.50 -9.83 -3.77
N MET A 371 -14.58 -10.71 -3.40
CA MET A 371 -14.52 -12.05 -4.00
C MET A 371 -15.74 -12.93 -3.66
N GLN A 372 -16.59 -12.50 -2.72
CA GLN A 372 -17.83 -13.17 -2.35
C GLN A 372 -19.03 -12.78 -3.22
N PHE A 373 -18.82 -11.96 -4.26
CA PHE A 373 -19.88 -11.72 -5.24
C PHE A 373 -20.34 -13.03 -5.91
N PRO A 374 -21.65 -13.22 -6.14
CA PRO A 374 -22.17 -14.42 -6.81
C PRO A 374 -21.53 -14.70 -8.17
N ALA A 375 -21.14 -13.67 -8.92
CA ALA A 375 -20.48 -13.86 -10.22
C ALA A 375 -19.16 -14.64 -10.11
N ILE A 376 -18.38 -14.41 -9.04
CA ILE A 376 -17.15 -15.18 -8.76
C ILE A 376 -17.51 -16.53 -8.14
N GLN A 377 -18.38 -16.50 -7.13
CA GLN A 377 -18.76 -17.71 -6.38
C GLN A 377 -19.56 -18.73 -7.20
N LEU A 378 -20.13 -18.36 -8.36
CA LEU A 378 -20.81 -19.27 -9.27
C LEU A 378 -19.98 -19.63 -10.51
N GLY A 379 -18.82 -18.98 -10.72
CA GLY A 379 -17.88 -19.31 -11.79
C GLY A 379 -18.03 -18.52 -13.10
N ASN A 380 -18.88 -17.50 -13.17
CA ASN A 380 -18.98 -16.60 -14.35
C ASN A 380 -17.80 -15.60 -14.43
N VAL A 381 -17.10 -15.39 -13.31
CA VAL A 381 -15.92 -14.54 -13.18
C VAL A 381 -14.86 -15.31 -12.40
N VAL A 382 -13.61 -15.24 -12.86
CA VAL A 382 -12.46 -15.85 -12.18
C VAL A 382 -11.52 -14.75 -11.71
N ALA A 383 -11.16 -14.76 -10.43
CA ALA A 383 -10.18 -13.84 -9.86
C ALA A 383 -8.94 -14.60 -9.38
N ARG A 384 -7.75 -14.06 -9.65
CA ARG A 384 -6.46 -14.62 -9.23
C ARG A 384 -5.50 -13.52 -8.79
N PHE A 385 -4.74 -13.77 -7.73
CA PHE A 385 -3.65 -12.91 -7.26
C PHE A 385 -2.37 -13.23 -8.02
N PHE A 386 -1.65 -12.21 -8.49
CA PHE A 386 -0.36 -12.34 -9.17
C PHE A 386 0.73 -11.80 -8.26
N VAL A 387 1.55 -12.71 -7.74
CA VAL A 387 2.53 -12.41 -6.69
C VAL A 387 3.91 -12.85 -7.14
N ALA A 388 4.87 -11.93 -7.15
CA ALA A 388 6.27 -12.23 -7.38
C ALA A 388 6.97 -12.60 -6.05
N LEU A 389 8.18 -13.15 -6.13
CA LEU A 389 8.91 -13.64 -4.98
C LEU A 389 9.68 -12.52 -4.27
N SER A 390 9.90 -12.68 -2.97
CA SER A 390 10.77 -11.81 -2.18
C SER A 390 12.19 -12.39 -2.10
N HIS A 391 13.16 -11.57 -1.70
CA HIS A 391 14.47 -12.08 -1.25
C HIS A 391 14.37 -12.89 0.06
N ARG A 392 13.25 -12.78 0.79
CA ARG A 392 13.02 -13.50 2.05
C ARG A 392 12.43 -14.88 1.82
N LYS A 393 13.23 -15.92 2.11
CA LYS A 393 12.90 -17.33 1.90
C LYS A 393 11.66 -17.76 2.69
N GLU A 394 11.52 -17.25 3.90
CA GLU A 394 10.46 -17.62 4.84
C GLU A 394 9.10 -17.10 4.37
N ILE A 395 9.05 -15.87 3.83
CA ILE A 395 7.81 -15.34 3.25
C ILE A 395 7.47 -16.11 1.97
N ASN A 396 8.45 -16.47 1.14
CA ASN A 396 8.18 -17.24 -0.07
C ASN A 396 7.58 -18.61 0.25
N ALA A 397 8.09 -19.29 1.29
CA ALA A 397 7.51 -20.55 1.77
C ALA A 397 6.08 -20.37 2.31
N ALA A 398 5.81 -19.27 3.02
CA ALA A 398 4.47 -18.91 3.48
C ALA A 398 3.50 -18.62 2.32
N LEU A 399 3.95 -17.85 1.33
CA LEU A 399 3.19 -17.55 0.12
C LEU A 399 2.86 -18.83 -0.65
N LYS A 400 3.82 -19.76 -0.76
CA LYS A 400 3.60 -21.06 -1.38
C LYS A 400 2.52 -21.85 -0.63
N THR A 401 2.59 -21.88 0.69
CA THR A 401 1.60 -22.57 1.53
C THR A 401 0.20 -21.97 1.37
N GLU A 402 0.09 -20.64 1.34
CA GLU A 402 -1.15 -19.94 1.03
C GLU A 402 -1.67 -20.28 -0.37
N ALA A 403 -0.80 -20.26 -1.38
CA ALA A 403 -1.15 -20.55 -2.77
C ALA A 403 -1.67 -21.98 -2.94
N ASP A 404 -0.98 -22.95 -2.33
CA ASP A 404 -1.36 -24.36 -2.35
C ASP A 404 -2.71 -24.60 -1.66
N TYR A 405 -3.01 -23.84 -0.59
CA TYR A 405 -4.25 -23.98 0.15
C TYR A 405 -5.45 -23.32 -0.53
N PHE A 406 -5.36 -22.02 -0.86
CA PHE A 406 -6.49 -21.25 -1.39
C PHE A 406 -6.69 -21.44 -2.90
N GLY A 407 -5.66 -21.79 -3.67
CA GLY A 407 -5.76 -22.03 -5.11
C GLY A 407 -6.08 -20.79 -5.96
N ASP A 408 -5.97 -19.58 -5.39
CA ASP A 408 -6.20 -18.30 -6.07
C ASP A 408 -4.91 -17.50 -6.34
N VAL A 409 -3.73 -18.00 -5.95
CA VAL A 409 -2.45 -17.30 -6.13
C VAL A 409 -1.66 -17.88 -7.29
N VAL A 410 -1.30 -17.03 -8.24
CA VAL A 410 -0.35 -17.28 -9.31
C VAL A 410 1.00 -16.70 -8.89
N ILE A 411 1.93 -17.58 -8.50
CA ILE A 411 3.28 -17.18 -8.13
C ILE A 411 4.13 -17.03 -9.41
N LEU A 412 4.75 -15.86 -9.55
CA LEU A 412 5.63 -15.50 -10.65
C LEU A 412 7.09 -15.68 -10.19
N PRO A 413 7.92 -16.48 -10.88
CA PRO A 413 9.23 -16.87 -10.37
C PRO A 413 10.31 -15.82 -10.71
N PHE A 414 10.03 -14.55 -10.40
CA PHE A 414 10.99 -13.45 -10.42
C PHE A 414 10.93 -12.68 -9.10
N ILE A 415 12.01 -11.97 -8.76
CA ILE A 415 12.05 -11.11 -7.58
C ILE A 415 11.22 -9.84 -7.79
N ASP A 416 10.30 -9.58 -6.85
CA ASP A 416 9.41 -8.44 -6.89
C ASP A 416 10.20 -7.12 -6.76
N ARG A 417 10.01 -6.23 -7.75
CA ARG A 417 10.54 -4.86 -7.77
C ARG A 417 9.47 -3.95 -8.37
N TYR A 418 9.42 -2.70 -7.91
CA TYR A 418 8.40 -1.75 -8.35
C TYR A 418 8.42 -1.54 -9.88
N GLU A 419 9.61 -1.43 -10.45
CA GLU A 419 9.81 -1.22 -11.89
C GLU A 419 9.35 -2.43 -12.73
N LEU A 420 9.28 -3.62 -12.12
CA LEU A 420 8.91 -4.87 -12.76
C LEU A 420 7.43 -5.22 -12.60
N VAL A 421 6.61 -4.34 -12.01
CA VAL A 421 5.15 -4.52 -11.91
C VAL A 421 4.52 -4.72 -13.29
N VAL A 422 5.07 -4.10 -14.34
CA VAL A 422 4.66 -4.32 -15.73
C VAL A 422 4.68 -5.79 -16.16
N LEU A 423 5.63 -6.59 -15.64
CA LEU A 423 5.72 -8.03 -15.93
C LEU A 423 4.56 -8.81 -15.28
N LYS A 424 4.02 -8.34 -14.14
CA LYS A 424 2.82 -8.93 -13.55
C LYS A 424 1.61 -8.71 -14.44
N THR A 425 1.49 -7.53 -15.07
CA THR A 425 0.40 -7.25 -16.03
C THR A 425 0.50 -8.07 -17.30
N VAL A 426 1.71 -8.28 -17.82
CA VAL A 426 1.93 -9.24 -18.91
C VAL A 426 1.46 -10.63 -18.50
N ALA A 427 1.84 -11.10 -17.30
CA ALA A 427 1.42 -12.40 -16.79
C ALA A 427 -0.11 -12.51 -16.60
N ILE A 428 -0.78 -11.43 -16.20
CA ILE A 428 -2.26 -11.36 -16.14
C ILE A 428 -2.85 -11.55 -17.54
N CYS A 429 -2.32 -10.88 -18.55
CA CYS A 429 -2.77 -11.04 -19.94
C CYS A 429 -2.51 -12.47 -20.45
N GLU A 430 -1.33 -13.03 -20.18
CA GLU A 430 -0.98 -14.40 -20.56
C GLU A 430 -1.92 -15.42 -19.93
N PHE A 431 -2.19 -15.31 -18.62
CA PHE A 431 -3.10 -16.20 -17.92
C PHE A 431 -4.53 -16.08 -18.45
N GLY A 432 -5.01 -14.85 -18.66
CA GLY A 432 -6.35 -14.59 -19.19
C GLY A 432 -6.55 -14.99 -20.66
N VAL A 433 -5.48 -15.22 -21.42
CA VAL A 433 -5.53 -15.68 -22.83
C VAL A 433 -5.29 -17.18 -22.95
N GLN A 434 -4.37 -17.74 -22.16
CA GLN A 434 -3.89 -19.12 -22.31
C GLN A 434 -4.54 -20.09 -21.33
N ASN A 435 -4.89 -19.63 -20.12
CA ASN A 435 -5.39 -20.48 -19.04
C ASN A 435 -6.88 -20.29 -18.78
N VAL A 436 -7.45 -19.16 -19.21
CA VAL A 436 -8.86 -18.82 -19.05
C VAL A 436 -9.39 -18.40 -20.40
N THR A 437 -10.57 -18.88 -20.78
CA THR A 437 -11.24 -18.39 -22.01
C THR A 437 -12.16 -17.23 -21.64
N ALA A 438 -11.61 -16.06 -21.33
CA ALA A 438 -12.38 -14.88 -20.91
C ALA A 438 -12.71 -13.92 -22.06
N GLU A 439 -13.87 -13.26 -22.02
CA GLU A 439 -14.19 -12.18 -22.98
C GLU A 439 -13.49 -10.85 -22.63
N TYR A 440 -13.33 -10.58 -21.34
CA TYR A 440 -12.68 -9.38 -20.81
C TYR A 440 -11.69 -9.74 -19.72
N ILE A 441 -10.63 -8.93 -19.61
CA ILE A 441 -9.67 -8.98 -18.52
C ILE A 441 -9.77 -7.70 -17.72
N MET A 442 -9.96 -7.80 -16.41
CA MET A 442 -9.84 -6.69 -15.48
C MET A 442 -8.54 -6.83 -14.71
N LYS A 443 -7.78 -5.73 -14.62
CA LYS A 443 -6.66 -5.60 -13.69
C LYS A 443 -7.09 -4.74 -12.51
N CYS A 444 -6.70 -5.11 -11.30
CA CYS A 444 -6.74 -4.24 -10.12
C CYS A 444 -5.61 -4.56 -9.15
N ASP A 445 -5.46 -3.73 -8.12
CA ASP A 445 -4.47 -3.90 -7.06
C ASP A 445 -5.12 -4.51 -5.80
N ASP A 446 -4.31 -5.06 -4.89
CA ASP A 446 -4.79 -5.72 -3.66
C ASP A 446 -5.29 -4.77 -2.56
N ASP A 447 -5.13 -3.46 -2.78
CA ASP A 447 -5.71 -2.37 -2.01
C ASP A 447 -6.89 -1.69 -2.75
N THR A 448 -7.46 -2.35 -3.78
CA THR A 448 -8.65 -1.90 -4.50
C THR A 448 -9.89 -2.74 -4.18
N PHE A 449 -10.97 -2.09 -3.75
CA PHE A 449 -12.29 -2.71 -3.63
C PHE A 449 -13.05 -2.59 -4.94
N VAL A 450 -13.53 -3.71 -5.49
CA VAL A 450 -14.24 -3.75 -6.78
C VAL A 450 -15.74 -3.98 -6.58
N ARG A 451 -16.58 -3.08 -7.10
CA ARG A 451 -18.03 -3.31 -7.23
C ARG A 451 -18.34 -4.07 -8.50
N LEU A 452 -18.17 -5.39 -8.44
CA LEU A 452 -18.29 -6.27 -9.58
C LEU A 452 -19.69 -6.23 -10.22
N ASP A 453 -20.74 -6.06 -9.41
CA ASP A 453 -22.12 -5.86 -9.86
C ASP A 453 -22.26 -4.69 -10.83
N VAL A 454 -21.56 -3.58 -10.56
CA VAL A 454 -21.60 -2.39 -11.42
C VAL A 454 -20.68 -2.54 -12.60
N VAL A 455 -19.47 -3.05 -12.40
CA VAL A 455 -18.49 -3.23 -13.49
C VAL A 455 -19.06 -4.14 -14.58
N LEU A 456 -19.62 -5.31 -14.22
CA LEU A 456 -20.25 -6.23 -15.18
C LEU A 456 -21.42 -5.58 -15.92
N LYS A 457 -22.26 -4.81 -15.22
CA LYS A 457 -23.34 -4.06 -15.85
C LYS A 457 -22.83 -3.05 -16.85
N GLN A 458 -21.75 -2.32 -16.53
CA GLN A 458 -21.17 -1.35 -17.48
C GLN A 458 -20.62 -2.04 -18.72
N ILE A 459 -19.84 -3.11 -18.56
CA ILE A 459 -19.29 -3.88 -19.68
C ILE A 459 -20.40 -4.33 -20.63
N SER A 460 -21.54 -4.80 -20.09
CA SER A 460 -22.67 -5.29 -20.90
C SER A 460 -23.39 -4.23 -21.75
N VAL A 461 -23.21 -2.93 -21.44
CA VAL A 461 -23.88 -1.83 -22.15
C VAL A 461 -23.09 -1.41 -23.40
N TYR A 462 -21.79 -1.71 -23.45
CA TYR A 462 -20.92 -1.24 -24.51
C TYR A 462 -20.96 -2.12 -25.76
N ASN A 463 -20.46 -1.55 -26.86
CA ASN A 463 -20.57 -2.18 -28.16
C ASN A 463 -19.59 -3.38 -28.23
N ARG A 464 -20.13 -4.60 -28.26
CA ARG A 464 -19.34 -5.83 -28.36
C ARG A 464 -18.61 -5.98 -29.69
N THR A 465 -18.87 -5.14 -30.69
CA THR A 465 -18.16 -5.19 -31.99
C THR A 465 -16.82 -4.45 -31.98
N MET A 466 -16.51 -3.66 -30.94
CA MET A 466 -15.23 -2.97 -30.81
C MET A 466 -14.47 -3.46 -29.57
N PRO A 467 -13.15 -3.68 -29.67
CA PRO A 467 -12.29 -3.88 -28.50
C PRO A 467 -12.48 -2.77 -27.46
N LEU A 468 -12.51 -3.12 -26.18
CA LEU A 468 -12.85 -2.22 -25.08
C LEU A 468 -11.61 -1.88 -24.26
N TYR A 469 -11.40 -0.61 -23.93
CA TYR A 469 -10.50 -0.17 -22.87
C TYR A 469 -11.22 0.79 -21.92
N MET A 470 -11.49 0.35 -20.71
CA MET A 470 -12.32 1.05 -19.73
C MET A 470 -11.59 1.29 -18.42
N GLY A 471 -11.63 2.53 -17.90
CA GLY A 471 -11.02 2.87 -16.62
C GLY A 471 -11.10 4.37 -16.33
N ASN A 472 -10.34 4.84 -15.34
CA ASN A 472 -10.15 6.28 -15.14
C ASN A 472 -8.98 6.76 -16.01
N LEU A 473 -9.28 7.14 -17.25
CA LEU A 473 -8.28 7.55 -18.24
C LEU A 473 -7.63 8.89 -17.90
N ASN A 474 -6.30 8.93 -17.88
CA ASN A 474 -5.50 10.14 -17.96
C ASN A 474 -5.26 10.50 -19.42
N LEU A 475 -5.57 11.73 -19.79
CA LEU A 475 -5.35 12.28 -21.13
C LEU A 475 -4.29 13.36 -21.06
N LEU A 476 -3.37 13.38 -22.02
CA LEU A 476 -2.33 14.41 -22.15
C LEU A 476 -1.44 14.56 -20.90
N HIS A 477 -1.28 13.48 -20.12
CA HIS A 477 -0.46 13.49 -18.92
C HIS A 477 1.02 13.65 -19.28
N ARG A 478 1.69 14.61 -18.65
CA ARG A 478 3.11 14.88 -18.90
C ARG A 478 3.97 14.05 -17.94
N PRO A 479 5.05 13.40 -18.42
CA PRO A 479 6.03 12.75 -17.57
C PRO A 479 6.53 13.70 -16.47
N LEU A 480 6.45 13.25 -15.21
CA LEU A 480 7.12 13.95 -14.12
C LEU A 480 8.63 13.79 -14.32
N ARG A 481 9.38 14.89 -14.19
CA ARG A 481 10.86 14.87 -14.32
C ARG A 481 11.57 14.83 -12.96
N HIS A 482 10.81 14.95 -11.87
CA HIS A 482 11.28 14.91 -10.49
C HIS A 482 10.27 14.17 -9.60
N GLY A 483 10.73 13.68 -8.45
CA GLY A 483 9.92 12.92 -7.49
C GLY A 483 9.92 11.41 -7.78
N LYS A 484 9.09 10.67 -7.02
CA LYS A 484 9.04 9.20 -7.09
C LYS A 484 8.79 8.64 -8.50
N TRP A 485 7.90 9.29 -9.23
CA TRP A 485 7.51 8.89 -10.59
C TRP A 485 8.32 9.62 -11.67
N ALA A 486 9.53 10.07 -11.33
CA ALA A 486 10.39 10.76 -12.27
C ALA A 486 10.79 9.83 -13.42
N VAL A 487 10.72 10.39 -14.63
CA VAL A 487 11.11 9.75 -15.86
C VAL A 487 12.07 10.68 -16.57
N THR A 488 13.26 10.18 -16.88
CA THR A 488 14.28 11.00 -17.54
C THR A 488 13.91 11.25 -19.01
N TYR A 489 14.56 12.22 -19.65
CA TYR A 489 14.33 12.47 -21.08
C TYR A 489 14.85 11.33 -21.95
N GLU A 490 15.82 10.55 -21.46
CA GLU A 490 16.30 9.33 -22.10
C GLU A 490 15.26 8.21 -22.03
N GLU A 491 14.56 8.06 -20.90
CA GLU A 491 13.51 7.06 -20.73
C GLU A 491 12.24 7.41 -21.53
N TRP A 492 11.88 8.69 -21.58
CA TRP A 492 10.70 9.18 -22.30
C TRP A 492 10.95 10.59 -22.90
N PRO A 493 11.34 10.67 -24.18
CA PRO A 493 11.65 11.94 -24.83
C PRO A 493 10.40 12.78 -25.15
N GLU A 494 9.24 12.15 -25.32
CA GLU A 494 8.02 12.84 -25.71
C GLU A 494 7.44 13.71 -24.57
N PHE A 495 6.63 14.71 -24.93
CA PHE A 495 6.07 15.64 -23.94
C PHE A 495 4.90 15.08 -23.15
N VAL A 496 4.20 14.08 -23.69
CA VAL A 496 2.99 13.49 -23.12
C VAL A 496 3.04 11.96 -23.26
N TYR A 497 2.39 11.28 -22.31
CA TYR A 497 2.06 9.86 -22.44
C TYR A 497 0.84 9.66 -23.36
N PRO A 498 0.69 8.47 -23.95
CA PRO A 498 -0.56 8.07 -24.58
C PRO A 498 -1.71 8.02 -23.56
N PRO A 499 -2.97 8.01 -23.99
CA PRO A 499 -4.11 7.79 -23.10
C PRO A 499 -3.96 6.47 -22.32
N TYR A 500 -4.00 6.55 -20.99
CA TYR A 500 -3.89 5.37 -20.13
C TYR A 500 -4.86 5.42 -18.95
N ALA A 501 -5.40 4.27 -18.54
CA ALA A 501 -6.21 4.17 -17.34
C ALA A 501 -5.33 4.15 -16.09
N ASN A 502 -5.71 4.87 -15.03
CA ASN A 502 -5.00 4.84 -13.76
C ASN A 502 -4.85 3.41 -13.20
N GLY A 503 -3.69 3.12 -12.62
CA GLY A 503 -3.31 1.81 -12.06
C GLY A 503 -4.33 1.06 -11.17
N PRO A 504 -5.15 1.69 -10.32
CA PRO A 504 -5.99 0.96 -9.35
C PRO A 504 -6.99 0.01 -9.99
N GLY A 505 -7.42 0.28 -11.22
CA GLY A 505 -8.08 -0.75 -12.00
C GLY A 505 -8.67 -0.29 -13.31
N TYR A 506 -8.65 -1.22 -14.27
CA TYR A 506 -9.15 -1.03 -15.62
C TYR A 506 -9.57 -2.37 -16.24
N VAL A 507 -10.36 -2.30 -17.31
CA VAL A 507 -10.85 -3.46 -18.07
C VAL A 507 -10.40 -3.34 -19.52
N ILE A 508 -9.87 -4.42 -20.08
CA ILE A 508 -9.55 -4.58 -21.49
C ILE A 508 -10.34 -5.73 -22.10
N SER A 509 -10.66 -5.67 -23.39
CA SER A 509 -11.18 -6.84 -24.11
C SER A 509 -10.08 -7.86 -24.38
N ILE A 510 -10.49 -9.11 -24.59
CA ILE A 510 -9.57 -10.22 -24.86
C ILE A 510 -8.71 -10.01 -26.12
N ASP A 511 -9.19 -9.24 -27.10
CA ASP A 511 -8.44 -8.96 -28.34
C ASP A 511 -7.16 -8.15 -28.08
N ILE A 512 -7.26 -7.14 -27.20
CA ILE A 512 -6.12 -6.34 -26.75
C ILE A 512 -5.12 -7.24 -26.01
N ALA A 513 -5.61 -8.09 -25.11
CA ALA A 513 -4.76 -9.02 -24.36
C ALA A 513 -4.04 -10.02 -25.28
N ARG A 514 -4.71 -10.54 -26.32
CA ARG A 514 -4.09 -11.44 -27.32
C ARG A 514 -2.98 -10.74 -28.10
N ASP A 515 -3.16 -9.49 -28.48
CA ASP A 515 -2.11 -8.71 -29.14
C ASP A 515 -0.89 -8.53 -28.24
N ILE A 516 -1.12 -8.13 -26.97
CA ILE A 516 -0.06 -7.99 -25.95
C ILE A 516 0.72 -9.31 -25.81
N VAL A 517 0.02 -10.44 -25.64
CA VAL A 517 0.65 -11.76 -25.48
C VAL A 517 1.43 -12.17 -26.74
N SER A 518 0.87 -11.92 -27.93
CA SER A 518 1.52 -12.20 -29.21
C SER A 518 2.80 -11.38 -29.39
N ARG A 519 2.75 -10.08 -29.14
CA ARG A 519 3.90 -9.17 -29.24
C ARG A 519 4.95 -9.45 -28.18
N HIS A 520 4.54 -9.82 -26.96
CA HIS A 520 5.46 -10.23 -25.91
C HIS A 520 6.23 -11.49 -26.32
N ALA A 521 5.51 -12.51 -26.82
CA ALA A 521 6.11 -13.77 -27.29
C ALA A 521 7.09 -13.56 -28.46
N ASN A 522 6.84 -12.57 -29.31
CA ASN A 522 7.69 -12.19 -30.43
C ASN A 522 8.73 -11.10 -30.10
N HIS A 523 8.84 -10.70 -28.83
CA HIS A 523 9.79 -9.69 -28.34
C HIS A 523 9.67 -8.32 -29.03
N SER A 524 8.46 -7.97 -29.49
CA SER A 524 8.14 -6.68 -30.11
C SER A 524 7.27 -5.77 -29.25
N LEU A 525 6.90 -6.23 -28.05
CA LEU A 525 6.19 -5.44 -27.05
C LEU A 525 7.17 -4.53 -26.31
N ARG A 526 6.97 -3.22 -26.41
CA ARG A 526 7.79 -2.24 -25.66
C ARG A 526 7.33 -2.22 -24.20
N LEU A 527 8.24 -2.49 -23.26
CA LEU A 527 7.98 -2.41 -21.83
C LEU A 527 8.40 -1.04 -21.28
N PHE A 528 7.69 -0.57 -20.26
CA PHE A 528 8.02 0.63 -19.51
C PHE A 528 7.72 0.43 -18.02
N LYS A 529 8.51 1.07 -17.15
CA LYS A 529 8.45 0.82 -15.69
C LYS A 529 7.11 1.15 -15.05
N MET A 530 6.37 2.11 -15.61
CA MET A 530 4.99 2.40 -15.20
C MET A 530 4.03 1.48 -15.95
N GLU A 531 3.42 0.57 -15.21
CA GLU A 531 2.55 -0.48 -15.74
C GLU A 531 1.30 0.07 -16.44
N ASP A 532 0.66 1.07 -15.84
CA ASP A 532 -0.54 1.70 -16.37
C ASP A 532 -0.25 2.47 -17.67
N VAL A 533 0.85 3.22 -17.70
CA VAL A 533 1.36 3.86 -18.93
C VAL A 533 1.70 2.82 -19.99
N SER A 534 2.31 1.69 -19.62
CA SER A 534 2.61 0.59 -20.56
C SER A 534 1.34 0.03 -21.19
N MET A 535 0.29 -0.19 -20.40
CA MET A 535 -1.01 -0.60 -20.94
C MET A 535 -1.56 0.43 -21.92
N GLY A 536 -1.49 1.73 -21.60
CA GLY A 536 -1.87 2.80 -22.52
C GLY A 536 -1.12 2.78 -23.85
N MET A 537 0.19 2.56 -23.82
CA MET A 537 1.01 2.41 -25.03
C MET A 537 0.58 1.21 -25.87
N TRP A 538 0.34 0.05 -25.25
CA TRP A 538 -0.05 -1.16 -25.97
C TRP A 538 -1.43 -1.02 -26.60
N VAL A 539 -2.38 -0.38 -25.90
CA VAL A 539 -3.71 -0.11 -26.43
C VAL A 539 -3.66 0.93 -27.57
N GLU A 540 -2.83 1.96 -27.45
CA GLU A 540 -2.63 2.95 -28.52
C GLU A 540 -2.05 2.31 -29.78
N ASP A 541 -1.01 1.47 -29.64
CA ASP A 541 -0.44 0.69 -30.74
C ASP A 541 -1.51 -0.22 -31.37
N PHE A 542 -2.26 -0.98 -30.57
CA PHE A 542 -3.31 -1.88 -31.08
C PHE A 542 -4.43 -1.11 -31.81
N ASN A 543 -4.77 0.09 -31.33
CA ASN A 543 -5.78 0.96 -31.94
C ASN A 543 -5.44 1.40 -33.37
N THR A 544 -4.17 1.33 -33.77
CA THR A 544 -3.76 1.55 -35.18
C THR A 544 -4.20 0.43 -36.12
N THR A 545 -4.42 -0.78 -35.57
CA THR A 545 -4.81 -1.98 -36.31
C THR A 545 -6.32 -2.23 -36.23
N ALA A 546 -6.92 -2.04 -35.06
CA ALA A 546 -8.35 -2.20 -34.85
C ALA A 546 -8.88 -1.08 -33.92
N PRO A 547 -9.92 -0.32 -34.32
CA PRO A 547 -10.44 0.77 -33.50
C PRO A 547 -10.89 0.31 -32.10
N VAL A 548 -10.32 0.91 -31.06
CA VAL A 548 -10.61 0.65 -29.65
C VAL A 548 -11.63 1.63 -29.11
N GLN A 549 -12.61 1.12 -28.37
CA GLN A 549 -13.55 1.91 -27.61
C GLN A 549 -12.95 2.29 -26.25
N TYR A 550 -12.56 3.55 -26.09
CA TYR A 550 -12.07 4.11 -24.83
C TYR A 550 -13.24 4.59 -23.97
N ILE A 551 -13.36 4.06 -22.74
CA ILE A 551 -14.40 4.45 -21.78
C ILE A 551 -13.75 5.05 -20.53
N HIS A 552 -13.89 6.36 -20.36
CA HIS A 552 -13.43 7.08 -19.18
C HIS A 552 -14.52 7.14 -18.09
N SER A 553 -14.15 6.83 -16.84
CA SER A 553 -15.00 7.09 -15.68
C SER A 553 -14.18 7.34 -14.41
N TRP A 554 -14.37 8.52 -13.82
CA TRP A 554 -13.86 8.89 -12.49
C TRP A 554 -14.34 8.00 -11.33
N ARG A 555 -15.32 7.10 -11.58
CA ARG A 555 -15.82 6.13 -10.59
C ARG A 555 -14.85 4.97 -10.40
N PHE A 556 -13.90 4.77 -11.32
CA PHE A 556 -12.67 4.06 -11.00
C PHE A 556 -11.80 5.00 -10.16
N CYS A 557 -11.98 4.96 -8.84
CA CYS A 557 -11.35 5.96 -7.97
C CYS A 557 -9.83 5.81 -8.03
N GLN A 558 -9.13 6.90 -8.33
CA GLN A 558 -7.68 6.93 -8.23
C GLN A 558 -7.23 6.95 -6.77
N PHE A 559 -8.03 7.55 -5.88
CA PHE A 559 -7.81 7.57 -4.43
C PHE A 559 -9.16 7.78 -3.69
N GLY A 560 -9.20 7.38 -2.42
CA GLY A 560 -10.41 7.30 -1.60
C GLY A 560 -11.54 6.45 -2.20
N CYS A 561 -12.75 6.98 -2.05
CA CYS A 561 -13.99 6.37 -2.48
C CYS A 561 -15.01 7.50 -2.71
N VAL A 562 -15.86 7.36 -3.71
CA VAL A 562 -16.94 8.32 -4.04
C VAL A 562 -18.30 7.64 -4.07
N HIS A 563 -19.40 8.38 -3.98
CA HIS A 563 -20.73 7.78 -4.10
C HIS A 563 -20.89 7.09 -5.47
N ASN A 564 -21.46 5.86 -5.49
CA ASN A 564 -21.58 5.02 -6.69
C ASN A 564 -20.25 4.72 -7.39
N TYR A 565 -19.15 4.58 -6.64
CA TYR A 565 -17.87 4.11 -7.16
C TYR A 565 -18.00 2.76 -7.90
N PHE A 566 -17.12 2.54 -8.88
CA PHE A 566 -16.91 1.24 -9.55
C PHE A 566 -15.77 0.50 -8.85
N THR A 567 -14.70 1.23 -8.55
CA THR A 567 -13.62 0.79 -7.66
C THR A 567 -13.33 1.86 -6.61
N ALA A 568 -12.91 1.44 -5.42
CA ALA A 568 -12.41 2.31 -4.35
C ALA A 568 -10.98 1.90 -4.03
N HIS A 569 -10.09 2.88 -3.82
CA HIS A 569 -8.64 2.69 -3.69
C HIS A 569 -8.08 3.90 -2.95
N TYR A 570 -7.07 3.88 -2.10
CA TYR A 570 -6.41 2.80 -1.40
C TYR A 570 -7.30 2.34 -0.24
N GLN A 571 -7.62 1.06 -0.13
CA GLN A 571 -8.43 0.50 0.94
C GLN A 571 -7.61 -0.48 1.77
N SER A 572 -7.53 -0.23 3.09
CA SER A 572 -6.93 -1.18 4.00
C SER A 572 -7.76 -2.48 4.12
N PRO A 573 -7.19 -3.59 4.61
CA PRO A 573 -7.92 -4.82 4.88
C PRO A 573 -9.24 -4.59 5.67
N TRP A 574 -9.21 -3.72 6.67
CA TRP A 574 -10.41 -3.36 7.43
C TRP A 574 -11.43 -2.58 6.58
N GLN A 575 -10.98 -1.62 5.76
CA GLN A 575 -11.87 -0.85 4.89
C GLN A 575 -12.53 -1.74 3.83
N MET A 576 -11.81 -2.74 3.28
CA MET A 576 -12.39 -3.74 2.37
C MET A 576 -13.62 -4.42 2.99
N LEU A 577 -13.48 -4.88 4.24
CA LEU A 577 -14.55 -5.53 4.98
C LEU A 577 -15.68 -4.55 5.31
N CYS A 578 -15.35 -3.32 5.70
CA CYS A 578 -16.35 -2.29 5.96
C CYS A 578 -17.17 -1.95 4.69
N LEU A 579 -16.51 -1.78 3.54
CA LEU A 579 -17.18 -1.48 2.27
C LEU A 579 -18.10 -2.63 1.86
N TRP A 580 -17.63 -3.88 2.03
CA TRP A 580 -18.43 -5.08 1.80
C TRP A 580 -19.67 -5.11 2.69
N ASN A 581 -19.52 -4.95 4.00
CA ASN A 581 -20.64 -5.00 4.94
C ASN A 581 -21.70 -3.93 4.64
N LYS A 582 -21.26 -2.71 4.30
CA LYS A 582 -22.18 -1.64 3.87
C LYS A 582 -22.90 -2.02 2.58
N LEU A 583 -22.16 -2.53 1.59
CA LEU A 583 -22.72 -2.95 0.31
C LEU A 583 -23.72 -4.09 0.45
N SER A 584 -23.40 -5.12 1.24
CA SER A 584 -24.30 -6.24 1.57
C SER A 584 -25.56 -5.78 2.29
N SER A 585 -25.49 -4.66 3.02
CA SER A 585 -26.65 -4.00 3.65
C SER A 585 -27.43 -3.08 2.70
N GLY A 586 -27.12 -3.11 1.39
CA GLY A 586 -27.76 -2.28 0.36
C GLY A 586 -27.26 -0.84 0.30
N ARG A 587 -26.16 -0.49 1.00
CA ARG A 587 -25.61 0.88 1.05
C ARG A 587 -24.21 0.92 0.46
N ALA A 588 -24.06 1.41 -0.77
CA ALA A 588 -22.75 1.59 -1.41
C ALA A 588 -22.02 2.87 -0.92
N HIS A 589 -21.85 3.02 0.39
CA HIS A 589 -21.21 4.19 1.02
C HIS A 589 -19.75 3.91 1.39
N CYS A 590 -18.92 4.94 1.31
CA CYS A 590 -17.52 4.86 1.69
C CYS A 590 -17.36 4.64 3.21
N CYS A 591 -16.31 3.91 3.58
CA CYS A 591 -15.86 3.80 4.95
C CYS A 591 -15.06 5.05 5.27
N ASN A 592 -15.48 5.81 6.29
CA ASN A 592 -14.96 7.13 6.68
C ASN A 592 -15.58 8.37 6.00
N TYR A 593 -16.73 8.23 5.33
CA TYR A 593 -17.55 9.41 5.01
C TYR A 593 -18.35 9.80 6.26
N ARG A 594 -17.83 10.77 7.03
CA ARG A 594 -18.63 11.57 7.95
C ARG A 594 -18.73 12.97 7.38
#